data_AF-A0A7J6J608-F1
#
_entry.id   AF-A0A7J6J608-F1
#
_cell.length_a   1.000
_cell.length_b   1.000
_cell.length_c   1.000
_cell.angle_alpha   90.00
_cell.angle_beta   90.00
_cell.angle_gamma   90.00
#
_symmetry.space_group_name_H-M   'P 1'
#
loop_
_entity.id
_entity.type
_entity.pdbx_description
1 polymer ?
#
loop_
_entity_poly.entity_id
_entity_poly.type
_entity_poly.pdbx_seq_one_letter_code
_entity_poly.pdbx_strand_id
1 'polypeptide(L)'
;MTTLLDLPTELVYKILSGLTEPNPGPYRFRFEDAKPPFNTERVNQSLSTMAKVCRTSRTLRDLVEPLLYEFVYIPDATAKPLLSLLRCWKSRPHCAGYARRFTAETKWAAGGTPPQVIDKKDVAFVSEIAEQLKVYLRETWHEYTWNTDILIELAMFQAHRIQSIELEFCQRRGIYRPAFESLLPELGNTTHLSFPSLDYLYVLQAGLRAGELDHVLERAPNLSKLRLFMCDFNYPSQTLPANLTSLCIFQCVITPSRLETIISSMEKLSRLECTIWRGQPEDLARVITSLSKHAKTLKSLTVSFRWNRRPGSSRVKVPLEALTSLESLTTDVRSFGFGGTGLVQSLPASLSKLRIIRSPETTKDELACFYTELCAARTRGREDLRVLLSGPEYWEELDSDHDTVFDGSMLF
;
A
#
# COMPACT_ATOMS: atom_id res chain seq x y z
N MET A 1 13.07 49.24 7.57
CA MET A 1 12.66 47.98 8.21
C MET A 1 12.72 46.91 7.15
N THR A 2 13.50 45.86 7.36
CA THR A 2 13.58 44.71 6.44
C THR A 2 12.45 43.73 6.75
N THR A 3 11.71 43.32 5.73
CA THR A 3 10.62 42.35 5.81
C THR A 3 11.05 41.00 5.23
N LEU A 4 10.35 39.92 5.60
CA LEU A 4 10.60 38.59 5.02
C LEU A 4 10.45 38.59 3.48
N LEU A 5 9.59 39.46 2.96
CA LEU A 5 9.33 39.61 1.52
C LEU A 5 10.44 40.38 0.77
N ASP A 6 11.41 40.94 1.50
CA ASP A 6 12.58 41.58 0.89
C ASP A 6 13.64 40.53 0.48
N LEU A 7 13.46 39.26 0.87
CA LEU A 7 14.31 38.15 0.46
C LEU A 7 13.89 37.61 -0.92
N PRO A 8 14.83 37.05 -1.70
CA PRO A 8 14.53 36.26 -2.88
C PRO A 8 13.47 35.18 -2.61
N THR A 9 12.55 35.01 -3.54
CA THR A 9 11.41 34.10 -3.45
C THR A 9 11.84 32.67 -3.11
N GLU A 10 12.97 32.21 -3.64
CA GLU A 10 13.54 30.89 -3.40
C GLU A 10 13.96 30.70 -1.93
N LEU A 11 14.50 31.76 -1.31
CA LEU A 11 14.88 31.75 0.11
C LEU A 11 13.64 31.78 1.00
N VAL A 12 12.64 32.59 0.65
CA VAL A 12 11.36 32.62 1.37
C VAL A 12 10.68 31.24 1.30
N TYR A 13 10.64 30.63 0.12
CA TYR A 13 10.10 29.28 -0.07
C TYR A 13 10.85 28.24 0.77
N LYS A 14 12.19 28.29 0.78
CA LYS A 14 13.01 27.38 1.59
C LYS A 14 12.74 27.53 3.09
N ILE A 15 12.61 28.76 3.59
CA ILE A 15 12.25 29.03 4.99
C ILE A 15 10.87 28.44 5.30
N LEU A 16 9.89 28.66 4.43
CA LEU A 16 8.52 28.19 4.62
C LEU A 16 8.42 26.65 4.52
N SER A 17 9.19 26.01 3.65
CA SER A 17 9.29 24.54 3.60
C SER A 17 9.94 23.95 4.86
N GLY A 18 10.73 24.73 5.61
CA GLY A 18 11.24 24.32 6.91
C GLY A 18 10.14 24.25 7.99
N LEU A 19 8.96 24.83 7.73
CA LEU A 19 7.80 24.77 8.62
C LEU A 19 6.91 23.55 8.36
N THR A 20 7.15 22.80 7.28
CA THR A 20 6.44 21.56 6.98
C THR A 20 7.19 20.37 7.57
N GLU A 21 6.47 19.39 8.08
CA GLU A 21 7.06 18.07 8.27
C GLU A 21 7.61 17.55 6.94
N PRO A 22 8.81 16.94 6.92
CA PRO A 22 9.29 16.23 5.76
C PRO A 22 8.22 15.25 5.30
N ASN A 23 7.93 15.25 3.99
CA ASN A 23 6.95 14.35 3.40
C ASN A 23 7.32 12.90 3.80
N PRO A 24 6.47 12.20 4.56
CA PRO A 24 6.89 10.97 5.25
C PRO A 24 7.06 9.75 4.35
N GLY A 25 7.02 9.93 3.02
CA GLY A 25 6.97 8.81 2.08
C GLY A 25 5.67 8.00 2.26
N PRO A 26 5.43 6.99 1.40
CA PRO A 26 4.18 6.25 1.39
C PRO A 26 3.81 5.69 2.77
N TYR A 27 2.57 5.91 3.19
CA TYR A 27 1.97 5.58 4.47
C TYR A 27 1.10 4.35 4.30
N ARG A 28 1.06 3.53 5.34
CA ARG A 28 0.45 2.20 5.29
C ARG A 28 -0.61 2.14 6.37
N PHE A 29 -1.81 1.74 5.98
CA PHE A 29 -2.92 1.66 6.91
C PHE A 29 -2.80 0.44 7.81
N ARG A 30 -3.09 0.65 9.09
CA ARG A 30 -3.54 -0.34 10.08
C ARG A 30 -2.78 -1.68 10.06
N PHE A 31 -1.60 -1.68 10.67
CA PHE A 31 -1.31 -2.73 11.65
C PHE A 31 -1.57 -2.12 13.03
N GLU A 32 -2.20 -2.85 13.94
CA GLU A 32 -2.78 -2.33 15.19
C GLU A 32 -1.79 -1.58 16.10
N ASP A 33 -0.48 -1.62 15.81
CA ASP A 33 0.58 -0.91 16.53
C ASP A 33 1.50 -0.03 15.64
N ALA A 34 1.25 0.06 14.33
CA ALA A 34 2.07 0.89 13.45
C ALA A 34 1.66 2.37 13.58
N LYS A 35 2.38 3.11 14.43
CA LYS A 35 2.29 4.57 14.43
C LYS A 35 2.59 5.08 13.02
N PRO A 36 1.90 6.14 12.54
CA PRO A 36 2.27 6.76 11.30
C PRO A 36 3.76 7.11 11.31
N PRO A 37 4.49 6.98 10.18
CA PRO A 37 5.91 7.32 10.07
C PRO A 37 6.16 8.83 10.22
N PHE A 38 5.10 9.60 10.50
CA PHE A 38 5.10 11.02 10.79
C PHE A 38 4.35 11.31 12.07
N ASN A 39 4.78 12.38 12.75
CA ASN A 39 4.06 12.90 13.89
C ASN A 39 2.81 13.67 13.40
N THR A 40 1.62 13.07 13.56
CA THR A 40 0.34 13.65 13.17
C THR A 40 0.03 14.98 13.86
N GLU A 41 0.42 15.15 15.13
CA GLU A 41 0.29 16.42 15.84
C GLU A 41 1.17 17.50 15.19
N ARG A 42 2.41 17.15 14.83
CA ARG A 42 3.35 18.05 14.18
C ARG A 42 2.89 18.43 12.77
N VAL A 43 2.33 17.48 12.00
CA VAL A 43 1.68 17.78 10.71
C VAL A 43 0.53 18.77 10.90
N ASN A 44 -0.37 18.53 11.86
CA ASN A 44 -1.49 19.43 12.13
C ASN A 44 -1.04 20.83 12.56
N GLN A 45 0.00 20.93 13.40
CA GLN A 45 0.59 22.22 13.80
C GLN A 45 1.23 22.95 12.61
N SER A 46 1.93 22.21 11.73
CA SER A 46 2.54 22.73 10.50
C SER A 46 1.48 23.29 9.55
N LEU A 47 0.42 22.51 9.28
CA LEU A 47 -0.72 22.93 8.47
C LEU A 47 -1.41 24.18 9.04
N SER A 48 -1.63 24.22 10.35
CA SER A 48 -2.22 25.39 11.04
C SER A 48 -1.35 26.63 10.90
N THR A 49 -0.03 26.48 11.03
CA THR A 49 0.95 27.56 10.87
C THR A 49 0.96 28.08 9.43
N MET A 50 1.03 27.18 8.45
CA MET A 50 0.95 27.53 7.02
C MET A 50 -0.36 28.25 6.67
N ALA A 51 -1.49 27.76 7.20
CA ALA A 51 -2.78 28.41 6.99
C ALA A 51 -2.83 29.84 7.56
N LYS A 52 -2.13 30.12 8.66
CA LYS A 52 -1.97 31.49 9.18
C LYS A 52 -1.09 32.32 8.25
N VAL A 53 0.03 31.79 7.77
CA VAL A 53 0.91 32.48 6.81
C VAL A 53 0.17 32.85 5.53
N CYS A 54 -0.65 31.97 4.96
CA CYS A 54 -1.49 32.26 3.78
C CYS A 54 -2.48 33.42 3.95
N ARG A 55 -2.81 33.79 5.19
CA ARG A 55 -3.73 34.90 5.49
C ARG A 55 -3.02 36.25 5.63
N THR A 56 -1.69 36.26 5.73
CA THR A 56 -0.91 37.48 5.96
C THR A 56 -0.75 38.34 4.69
N SER A 57 -0.46 37.74 3.54
CA SER A 57 -0.34 38.45 2.25
C SER A 57 -0.64 37.53 1.07
N ARG A 58 -0.88 38.12 -0.12
CA ARG A 58 -1.07 37.34 -1.36
C ARG A 58 0.21 36.62 -1.78
N THR A 59 1.36 37.29 -1.72
CA THR A 59 2.66 36.69 -2.08
C THR A 59 2.98 35.48 -1.22
N LEU A 60 2.78 35.56 0.10
CA LEU A 60 3.02 34.42 0.99
C LEU A 60 2.03 33.30 0.74
N ARG A 61 0.78 33.62 0.40
CA ARG A 61 -0.22 32.63 0.02
C ARG A 61 0.20 31.86 -1.23
N ASP A 62 0.64 32.55 -2.27
CA ASP A 62 1.03 31.91 -3.53
C ASP A 62 2.23 30.98 -3.36
N LEU A 63 3.12 31.27 -2.40
CA LEU A 63 4.26 30.43 -2.04
C LEU A 63 3.92 29.25 -1.14
N VAL A 64 2.97 29.42 -0.21
CA VAL A 64 2.63 28.39 0.78
C VAL A 64 1.58 27.42 0.27
N GLU A 65 0.69 27.82 -0.63
CA GLU A 65 -0.36 26.93 -1.13
C GLU A 65 0.13 25.63 -1.75
N PRO A 66 1.18 25.63 -2.60
CA PRO A 66 1.75 24.39 -3.09
C PRO A 66 2.16 23.45 -1.95
N LEU A 67 2.80 23.98 -0.90
CA LEU A 67 3.25 23.23 0.28
C LEU A 67 2.06 22.73 1.13
N LEU A 68 1.02 23.55 1.29
CA LEU A 68 -0.16 23.25 2.09
C LEU A 68 -0.99 22.11 1.49
N TYR A 69 -1.07 22.05 0.17
CA TYR A 69 -1.89 21.08 -0.56
C TYR A 69 -1.08 19.93 -1.17
N GLU A 70 0.25 19.91 -1.04
CA GLU A 70 1.11 18.86 -1.59
C GLU A 70 0.72 17.46 -1.09
N PHE A 71 0.48 17.34 0.21
CA PHE A 71 0.05 16.13 0.88
C PHE A 71 -1.31 16.34 1.56
N VAL A 72 -2.33 15.68 1.02
CA VAL A 72 -3.68 15.68 1.59
C VAL A 72 -3.89 14.38 2.37
N TYR A 73 -3.96 14.52 3.69
CA TYR A 73 -4.18 13.42 4.61
C TYR A 73 -5.51 13.58 5.34
N ILE A 74 -6.38 12.58 5.21
CA ILE A 74 -7.67 12.53 5.91
C ILE A 74 -7.73 11.24 6.74
N PRO A 75 -7.25 11.28 8.00
CA PRO A 75 -7.41 10.18 8.93
C PRO A 75 -8.88 10.03 9.32
N ASP A 76 -9.33 8.79 9.56
CA ASP A 76 -10.71 8.48 9.95
C ASP A 76 -11.75 9.27 9.11
N ALA A 77 -11.54 9.27 7.79
CA ALA A 77 -12.33 9.92 6.79
C ALA A 77 -13.82 9.68 7.03
N THR A 78 -14.52 10.80 7.19
CA THR A 78 -15.97 10.92 7.25
C THR A 78 -16.41 11.89 6.16
N ALA A 79 -17.73 11.99 5.93
CA ALA A 79 -18.25 12.87 4.91
C ALA A 79 -17.84 14.35 5.11
N LYS A 80 -17.83 14.84 6.35
CA LYS A 80 -17.56 16.25 6.66
C LYS A 80 -16.18 16.77 6.18
N PRO A 81 -15.04 16.15 6.53
CA PRO A 81 -13.73 16.59 6.03
C PRO A 81 -13.59 16.47 4.52
N LEU A 82 -14.15 15.41 3.91
CA LEU A 82 -14.12 15.24 2.46
C LEU A 82 -14.95 16.31 1.74
N LEU A 83 -16.17 16.58 2.20
CA LEU A 83 -17.02 17.67 1.70
C LEU A 83 -16.33 19.02 1.86
N SER A 84 -15.63 19.26 2.98
CA SER A 84 -14.85 20.48 3.18
C SER A 84 -13.71 20.61 2.17
N LEU A 85 -13.00 19.51 1.88
CA LEU A 85 -11.95 19.48 0.85
C LEU A 85 -12.52 19.77 -0.53
N LEU A 86 -13.58 19.06 -0.92
CA LEU A 86 -14.24 19.23 -2.22
C LEU A 86 -14.76 20.66 -2.40
N ARG A 87 -15.35 21.27 -1.36
CA ARG A 87 -15.76 22.68 -1.38
C ARG A 87 -14.58 23.62 -1.56
N CYS A 88 -13.49 23.36 -0.83
CA CYS A 88 -12.27 24.14 -0.95
C CYS A 88 -11.75 24.10 -2.39
N TRP A 89 -11.63 22.92 -2.99
CA TRP A 89 -11.17 22.75 -4.37
C TRP A 89 -12.14 23.30 -5.40
N LYS A 90 -13.45 23.19 -5.20
CA LYS A 90 -14.43 23.85 -6.06
C LYS A 90 -14.25 25.37 -6.07
N SER A 91 -14.03 25.97 -4.90
CA SER A 91 -13.79 27.42 -4.78
C SER A 91 -12.41 27.84 -5.29
N ARG A 92 -11.45 26.92 -5.30
CA ARG A 92 -10.03 27.15 -5.62
C ARG A 92 -9.44 25.97 -6.41
N PRO A 93 -9.81 25.80 -7.70
CA PRO A 93 -9.49 24.59 -8.45
C PRO A 93 -8.00 24.34 -8.61
N HIS A 94 -7.18 25.41 -8.67
CA HIS A 94 -5.73 25.28 -8.79
C HIS A 94 -5.10 24.55 -7.60
N CYS A 95 -5.69 24.61 -6.41
CA CYS A 95 -5.21 23.89 -5.23
C CYS A 95 -5.25 22.36 -5.40
N ALA A 96 -6.24 21.82 -6.13
CA ALA A 96 -6.29 20.39 -6.44
C ALA A 96 -5.10 19.95 -7.32
N GLY A 97 -4.57 20.87 -8.14
CA GLY A 97 -3.38 20.64 -8.96
C GLY A 97 -2.06 20.64 -8.21
N TYR A 98 -2.04 21.08 -6.94
CA TYR A 98 -0.86 20.97 -6.08
C TYR A 98 -0.76 19.61 -5.38
N ALA A 99 -1.87 18.87 -5.26
CA ALA A 99 -1.89 17.56 -4.63
C ALA A 99 -0.98 16.58 -5.38
N ARG A 100 0.10 16.15 -4.71
CA ARG A 100 1.00 15.08 -5.17
C ARG A 100 0.71 13.79 -4.44
N ARG A 101 0.16 13.88 -3.24
CA ARG A 101 -0.21 12.72 -2.45
C ARG A 101 -1.58 12.88 -1.78
N PHE A 102 -2.35 11.81 -1.83
CA PHE A 102 -3.69 11.74 -1.28
C PHE A 102 -3.85 10.45 -0.50
N THR A 103 -4.13 10.59 0.78
CA THR A 103 -4.26 9.49 1.72
C THR A 103 -5.57 9.67 2.47
N ALA A 104 -6.47 8.70 2.34
CA ALA A 104 -7.77 8.72 3.01
C ALA A 104 -8.05 7.37 3.70
N GLU A 105 -8.27 7.44 5.01
CA GLU A 105 -8.53 6.28 5.87
C GLU A 105 -9.98 6.27 6.29
N THR A 106 -10.84 5.44 5.72
CA THR A 106 -12.19 5.33 6.30
C THR A 106 -12.11 4.80 7.73
N LYS A 107 -12.97 5.31 8.60
CA LYS A 107 -13.06 4.84 9.98
C LYS A 107 -13.47 3.36 9.98
N TRP A 108 -12.55 2.47 10.34
CA TRP A 108 -12.84 1.06 10.56
C TRP A 108 -13.45 0.86 11.95
N ALA A 109 -14.61 0.21 12.01
CA ALA A 109 -15.24 -0.20 13.25
C ALA A 109 -15.58 -1.68 13.18
N ALA A 110 -15.20 -2.45 14.22
CA ALA A 110 -15.61 -3.83 14.39
C ALA A 110 -17.15 -3.88 14.53
N GLY A 111 -17.85 -4.24 13.46
CA GLY A 111 -19.31 -4.14 13.37
C GLY A 111 -19.82 -3.39 12.13
N GLY A 112 -18.93 -2.67 11.45
CA GLY A 112 -19.26 -1.80 10.32
C GLY A 112 -19.49 -0.36 10.78
N THR A 113 -19.34 0.58 9.86
CA THR A 113 -19.55 2.01 10.09
C THR A 113 -20.97 2.36 9.65
N PRO A 114 -21.80 2.98 10.50
CA PRO A 114 -23.15 3.38 10.10
C PRO A 114 -23.08 4.42 8.96
N PRO A 115 -24.13 4.53 8.12
CA PRO A 115 -24.21 5.56 7.09
C PRO A 115 -24.02 6.95 7.72
N GLN A 116 -23.12 7.74 7.12
CA GLN A 116 -22.95 9.13 7.53
C GLN A 116 -24.15 9.94 7.04
N VAL A 117 -24.77 10.72 7.91
CA VAL A 117 -25.88 11.59 7.51
C VAL A 117 -25.35 12.70 6.59
N ILE A 118 -25.79 12.69 5.33
CA ILE A 118 -25.50 13.75 4.35
C ILE A 118 -26.74 14.61 4.21
N ASP A 119 -26.61 15.92 4.43
CA ASP A 119 -27.76 16.82 4.30
C ASP A 119 -28.13 17.05 2.82
N LYS A 120 -29.35 17.53 2.55
CA LYS A 120 -29.84 17.76 1.18
C LYS A 120 -28.96 18.75 0.39
N LYS A 121 -28.32 19.71 1.05
CA LYS A 121 -27.45 20.71 0.40
C LYS A 121 -26.13 20.07 -0.01
N ASP A 122 -25.57 19.20 0.83
CA ASP A 122 -24.40 18.38 0.53
C ASP A 122 -24.67 17.42 -0.62
N VAL A 123 -25.85 16.77 -0.67
CA VAL A 123 -26.24 15.91 -1.79
C VAL A 123 -26.27 16.68 -3.10
N ALA A 124 -26.92 17.85 -3.12
CA ALA A 124 -26.97 18.72 -4.30
C ALA A 124 -25.56 19.18 -4.73
N PHE A 125 -24.72 19.58 -3.77
CA PHE A 125 -23.34 19.97 -4.01
C PHE A 125 -22.50 18.85 -4.64
N VAL A 126 -22.58 17.62 -4.11
CA VAL A 126 -21.84 16.48 -4.63
C VAL A 126 -22.32 16.08 -6.02
N SER A 127 -23.63 16.20 -6.27
CA SER A 127 -24.21 15.94 -7.59
C SER A 127 -23.65 16.91 -8.64
N GLU A 128 -23.50 18.20 -8.29
CA GLU A 128 -22.87 19.20 -9.17
C GLU A 128 -21.40 18.87 -9.46
N ILE A 129 -20.64 18.40 -8.46
CA ILE A 129 -19.25 17.95 -8.66
C ILE A 129 -19.20 16.74 -9.60
N ALA A 130 -20.09 15.76 -9.41
CA ALA A 130 -20.17 14.59 -10.27
C ALA A 130 -20.51 14.98 -11.73
N GLU A 131 -21.44 15.92 -11.92
CA GLU A 131 -21.77 16.49 -13.23
C GLU A 131 -20.58 17.18 -13.89
N GLN A 132 -19.84 18.01 -13.14
CA GLN A 132 -18.63 18.69 -13.63
C GLN A 132 -17.55 17.69 -14.06
N LEU A 133 -17.37 16.61 -13.30
CA LEU A 133 -16.45 15.52 -13.62
C LEU A 133 -17.00 14.57 -14.68
N LYS A 134 -18.26 14.73 -15.10
CA LYS A 134 -18.98 13.85 -16.04
C LYS A 134 -18.96 12.39 -15.61
N VAL A 135 -19.15 12.16 -14.31
CA VAL A 135 -19.18 10.81 -13.73
C VAL A 135 -20.58 10.43 -13.30
N TYR A 136 -20.91 9.15 -13.45
CA TYR A 136 -22.14 8.60 -12.91
C TYR A 136 -22.09 8.59 -11.38
N LEU A 137 -23.20 9.02 -10.76
CA LEU A 137 -23.43 8.96 -9.34
C LEU A 137 -24.72 8.18 -9.10
N ARG A 138 -24.61 7.04 -8.40
CA ARG A 138 -25.75 6.16 -8.14
C ARG A 138 -26.86 6.91 -7.40
N GLU A 139 -28.12 6.64 -7.76
CA GLU A 139 -29.27 7.13 -6.99
C GLU A 139 -29.15 6.70 -5.53
N THR A 140 -29.65 7.55 -4.62
CA THR A 140 -29.64 7.35 -3.16
C THR A 140 -28.27 7.03 -2.54
N TRP A 141 -27.16 7.32 -3.23
CA TRP A 141 -25.79 7.05 -2.74
C TRP A 141 -25.51 7.55 -1.32
N HIS A 142 -26.14 8.67 -0.95
CA HIS A 142 -25.97 9.36 0.31
C HIS A 142 -26.58 8.60 1.51
N GLU A 143 -27.49 7.64 1.26
CA GLU A 143 -28.16 6.84 2.29
C GLU A 143 -27.34 5.63 2.75
N TYR A 144 -26.27 5.29 2.02
CA TYR A 144 -25.49 4.08 2.26
C TYR A 144 -24.16 4.33 2.99
N THR A 145 -23.62 3.27 3.57
CA THR A 145 -22.34 3.29 4.31
C THR A 145 -21.14 3.65 3.44
N TRP A 146 -21.20 3.33 2.14
CA TRP A 146 -20.17 3.64 1.15
C TRP A 146 -20.26 5.07 0.58
N ASN A 147 -21.10 5.95 1.15
CA ASN A 147 -21.16 7.35 0.74
C ASN A 147 -19.81 8.07 0.89
N THR A 148 -19.01 7.67 1.87
CA THR A 148 -17.68 8.21 2.12
C THR A 148 -16.69 7.75 1.05
N ASP A 149 -16.82 6.51 0.55
CA ASP A 149 -15.98 5.98 -0.53
C ASP A 149 -16.16 6.80 -1.83
N ILE A 150 -17.40 7.20 -2.15
CA ILE A 150 -17.68 8.09 -3.28
C ILE A 150 -16.99 9.44 -3.12
N LEU A 151 -17.04 10.04 -1.93
CA LEU A 151 -16.40 11.33 -1.68
C LEU A 151 -14.87 11.24 -1.79
N ILE A 152 -14.29 10.10 -1.40
CA ILE A 152 -12.86 9.79 -1.61
C ILE A 152 -12.55 9.70 -3.11
N GLU A 153 -13.35 8.96 -3.88
CA GLU A 153 -13.18 8.84 -5.33
C GLU A 153 -13.27 10.21 -6.03
N LEU A 154 -14.27 11.03 -5.69
CA LEU A 154 -14.43 12.37 -6.27
C LEU A 154 -13.27 13.31 -5.93
N ALA A 155 -12.68 13.18 -4.74
CA ALA A 155 -11.48 13.93 -4.37
C ALA A 155 -10.28 13.46 -5.21
N MET A 156 -10.08 12.15 -5.33
CA MET A 156 -9.05 11.57 -6.19
C MET A 156 -9.17 12.07 -7.64
N PHE A 157 -10.38 12.11 -8.21
CA PHE A 157 -10.61 12.52 -9.60
C PHE A 157 -10.25 13.99 -9.87
N GLN A 158 -10.33 14.86 -8.87
CA GLN A 158 -9.91 16.28 -9.01
C GLN A 158 -8.38 16.46 -8.94
N ALA A 159 -7.67 15.54 -8.29
CA ALA A 159 -6.23 15.58 -8.10
C ALA A 159 -5.46 15.05 -9.32
N HIS A 160 -5.56 15.73 -10.46
CA HIS A 160 -4.98 15.28 -11.76
C HIS A 160 -3.44 15.15 -11.80
N ARG A 161 -2.72 15.71 -10.82
CA ARG A 161 -1.25 15.73 -10.72
C ARG A 161 -0.70 14.79 -9.65
N ILE A 162 -1.56 13.92 -9.14
CA ILE A 162 -1.29 12.98 -8.06
C ILE A 162 -0.23 11.96 -8.48
N GLN A 163 0.69 11.68 -7.56
CA GLN A 163 1.79 10.74 -7.73
C GLN A 163 1.66 9.52 -6.82
N SER A 164 1.02 9.69 -5.66
CA SER A 164 0.84 8.64 -4.66
C SER A 164 -0.58 8.68 -4.10
N ILE A 165 -1.28 7.55 -4.17
CA ILE A 165 -2.64 7.40 -3.66
C ILE A 165 -2.67 6.25 -2.65
N GLU A 166 -3.25 6.50 -1.48
CA GLU A 166 -3.46 5.51 -0.43
C GLU A 166 -4.92 5.58 0.02
N LEU A 167 -5.71 4.55 -0.29
CA LEU A 167 -7.14 4.51 0.03
C LEU A 167 -7.48 3.31 0.90
N GLU A 168 -8.14 3.56 2.03
CA GLU A 168 -8.87 2.54 2.78
C GLU A 168 -10.36 2.83 2.64
N PHE A 169 -11.07 1.94 1.95
CA PHE A 169 -12.53 2.05 1.77
C PHE A 169 -13.29 1.29 2.85
N CYS A 170 -14.57 1.64 2.98
CA CYS A 170 -15.48 0.96 3.91
C CYS A 170 -15.54 -0.54 3.60
N GLN A 171 -15.59 -1.36 4.65
CA GLN A 171 -15.78 -2.81 4.49
C GLN A 171 -17.10 -3.10 3.78
N ARG A 172 -17.08 -4.04 2.82
CA ARG A 172 -18.28 -4.51 2.15
C ARG A 172 -19.19 -5.26 3.12
N ARG A 173 -20.35 -4.67 3.42
CA ARG A 173 -21.44 -5.29 4.17
C ARG A 173 -22.78 -4.85 3.58
N GLY A 174 -23.73 -5.77 3.48
CA GLY A 174 -25.09 -5.47 2.99
C GLY A 174 -25.12 -5.00 1.53
N ILE A 175 -25.91 -3.96 1.25
CA ILE A 175 -25.99 -3.35 -0.08
C ILE A 175 -24.67 -2.65 -0.37
N TYR A 176 -23.90 -3.21 -1.31
CA TYR A 176 -22.59 -2.69 -1.67
C TYR A 176 -22.61 -2.02 -3.05
N ARG A 177 -21.56 -1.23 -3.29
CA ARG A 177 -21.23 -0.60 -4.56
C ARG A 177 -19.84 -1.09 -4.98
N PRO A 178 -19.62 -1.43 -6.27
CA PRO A 178 -18.27 -1.62 -6.79
C PRO A 178 -17.40 -0.38 -6.56
N ALA A 179 -16.14 -0.56 -6.20
CA ALA A 179 -15.18 0.54 -6.13
C ALA A 179 -15.01 1.12 -7.54
N PHE A 180 -14.92 2.45 -7.64
CA PHE A 180 -14.76 3.16 -8.91
C PHE A 180 -15.84 2.84 -9.96
N GLU A 181 -17.05 2.46 -9.52
CA GLU A 181 -18.20 2.21 -10.41
C GLU A 181 -18.41 3.35 -11.43
N SER A 182 -18.16 4.59 -11.01
CA SER A 182 -18.28 5.79 -11.85
C SER A 182 -17.38 5.80 -13.09
N LEU A 183 -16.35 4.95 -13.14
CA LEU A 183 -15.41 4.82 -14.24
C LEU A 183 -15.77 3.70 -15.24
N LEU A 184 -16.84 2.95 -14.97
CA LEU A 184 -17.33 1.88 -15.83
C LEU A 184 -17.78 2.44 -17.20
N PRO A 185 -17.33 1.86 -18.33
CA PRO A 185 -17.67 2.34 -19.67
C PRO A 185 -19.18 2.39 -19.94
N GLU A 186 -19.96 1.49 -19.35
CA GLU A 186 -21.41 1.42 -19.55
C GLU A 186 -22.15 2.60 -18.90
N LEU A 187 -21.51 3.30 -17.96
CA LEU A 187 -22.10 4.41 -17.20
C LEU A 187 -21.71 5.79 -17.73
N GLY A 188 -20.81 5.84 -18.73
CA GLY A 188 -20.46 7.08 -19.43
C GLY A 188 -19.01 7.14 -19.88
N ASN A 189 -18.69 8.12 -20.72
CA ASN A 189 -17.33 8.37 -21.17
C ASN A 189 -16.56 9.20 -20.14
N THR A 190 -15.67 8.53 -19.39
CA THR A 190 -14.80 9.14 -18.36
C THR A 190 -13.32 9.04 -18.72
N THR A 191 -12.99 8.99 -20.01
CA THR A 191 -11.61 8.90 -20.52
C THR A 191 -10.77 10.15 -20.25
N HIS A 192 -11.41 11.31 -20.00
CA HIS A 192 -10.74 12.54 -19.58
C HIS A 192 -10.18 12.46 -18.17
N LEU A 193 -10.70 11.57 -17.33
CA LEU A 193 -10.13 11.28 -16.02
C LEU A 193 -8.92 10.37 -16.24
N SER A 194 -7.73 10.92 -16.02
CA SER A 194 -6.47 10.19 -16.16
C SER A 194 -5.52 10.56 -15.03
N PHE A 195 -4.62 9.63 -14.69
CA PHE A 195 -3.63 9.78 -13.63
C PHE A 195 -2.22 9.58 -14.19
N PRO A 196 -1.77 10.44 -15.13
CA PRO A 196 -0.49 10.25 -15.82
C PRO A 196 0.72 10.42 -14.91
N SER A 197 0.58 11.07 -13.75
CA SER A 197 1.66 11.23 -12.78
C SER A 197 1.68 10.14 -11.70
N LEU A 198 0.69 9.26 -11.66
CA LEU A 198 0.54 8.28 -10.59
C LEU A 198 1.61 7.20 -10.70
N ASP A 199 2.49 7.14 -9.70
CA ASP A 199 3.56 6.15 -9.55
C ASP A 199 3.18 5.04 -8.56
N TYR A 200 2.42 5.39 -7.52
CA TYR A 200 2.08 4.52 -6.40
C TYR A 200 0.59 4.51 -6.10
N LEU A 201 0.01 3.31 -6.07
CA LEU A 201 -1.37 3.07 -5.66
C LEU A 201 -1.41 2.02 -4.55
N TYR A 202 -1.98 2.39 -3.41
CA TYR A 202 -2.33 1.49 -2.32
C TYR A 202 -3.84 1.49 -2.13
N VAL A 203 -4.44 0.30 -2.10
CA VAL A 203 -5.86 0.11 -1.81
C VAL A 203 -6.05 -0.99 -0.77
N LEU A 204 -6.78 -0.65 0.30
CA LEU A 204 -7.27 -1.58 1.30
C LEU A 204 -8.80 -1.56 1.30
N GLN A 205 -9.40 -2.72 1.03
CA GLN A 205 -10.82 -2.93 1.25
C GLN A 205 -11.11 -4.43 1.31
N ALA A 206 -11.63 -4.90 2.44
CA ALA A 206 -12.03 -6.29 2.57
C ALA A 206 -13.17 -6.64 1.60
N GLY A 207 -12.91 -7.63 0.73
CA GLY A 207 -13.86 -8.11 -0.27
C GLY A 207 -13.88 -7.32 -1.58
N LEU A 208 -12.93 -6.39 -1.78
CA LEU A 208 -12.72 -5.72 -3.06
C LEU A 208 -12.32 -6.73 -4.13
N ARG A 209 -13.06 -6.79 -5.23
CA ARG A 209 -12.68 -7.63 -6.37
C ARG A 209 -11.61 -6.90 -7.16
N ALA A 210 -10.52 -7.60 -7.49
CA ALA A 210 -9.38 -7.01 -8.20
C ALA A 210 -9.79 -6.32 -9.52
N GLY A 211 -10.75 -6.90 -10.27
CA GLY A 211 -11.22 -6.36 -11.54
C GLY A 211 -11.94 -5.00 -11.45
N GLU A 212 -12.37 -4.59 -10.26
CA GLU A 212 -12.97 -3.25 -10.07
C GLU A 212 -11.93 -2.14 -10.12
N LEU A 213 -10.63 -2.49 -10.03
CA LEU A 213 -9.53 -1.54 -10.19
C LEU A 213 -9.09 -1.39 -11.64
N ASP A 214 -9.52 -2.26 -12.56
CA ASP A 214 -9.03 -2.31 -13.95
C ASP A 214 -9.08 -0.92 -14.61
N HIS A 215 -10.20 -0.23 -14.43
CA HIS A 215 -10.43 1.12 -14.97
C HIS A 215 -9.53 2.20 -14.36
N VAL A 216 -9.15 2.09 -13.09
CA VAL A 216 -8.18 3.01 -12.50
C VAL A 216 -6.78 2.72 -13.04
N LEU A 217 -6.44 1.43 -13.15
CA LEU A 217 -5.13 0.97 -13.62
C LEU A 217 -4.89 1.34 -15.10
N GLU A 218 -5.90 1.19 -15.96
CA GLU A 218 -5.88 1.63 -17.37
C GLU A 218 -5.59 3.13 -17.51
N ARG A 219 -6.06 3.94 -16.56
CA ARG A 219 -5.89 5.40 -16.52
C ARG A 219 -4.57 5.86 -15.89
N ALA A 220 -3.74 4.94 -15.42
CA ALA A 220 -2.48 5.21 -14.72
C ALA A 220 -1.27 4.58 -15.45
N PRO A 221 -0.89 5.08 -16.63
CA PRO A 221 0.11 4.44 -17.50
C PRO A 221 1.53 4.38 -16.90
N ASN A 222 1.84 5.27 -15.95
CA ASN A 222 3.15 5.36 -15.30
C ASN A 222 3.18 4.67 -13.92
N LEU A 223 2.13 3.92 -13.56
CA LEU A 223 2.06 3.22 -12.29
C LEU A 223 3.17 2.17 -12.22
N SER A 224 4.08 2.34 -11.25
CA SER A 224 5.20 1.42 -11.06
C SER A 224 5.12 0.63 -9.75
N LYS A 225 4.29 1.08 -8.79
CA LYS A 225 4.11 0.46 -7.48
C LYS A 225 2.63 0.26 -7.19
N LEU A 226 2.25 -0.98 -6.92
CA LEU A 226 0.87 -1.34 -6.57
C LEU A 226 0.85 -2.15 -5.29
N ARG A 227 0.05 -1.73 -4.32
CA ARG A 227 -0.20 -2.46 -3.08
C ARG A 227 -1.69 -2.70 -2.92
N LEU A 228 -2.06 -3.96 -2.75
CA LEU A 228 -3.43 -4.41 -2.62
C LEU A 228 -3.54 -5.24 -1.35
N PHE A 229 -4.47 -4.82 -0.48
CA PHE A 229 -4.74 -5.49 0.78
C PHE A 229 -6.18 -6.00 0.83
N MET A 230 -6.35 -7.24 1.28
CA MET A 230 -7.65 -7.88 1.47
C MET A 230 -8.55 -7.94 0.23
N CYS A 231 -7.94 -7.85 -0.96
CA CYS A 231 -8.61 -7.97 -2.26
C CYS A 231 -8.85 -9.44 -2.65
N ASP A 232 -9.87 -9.70 -3.47
CA ASP A 232 -10.23 -11.00 -4.03
C ASP A 232 -9.88 -11.08 -5.53
N PHE A 233 -9.01 -12.02 -5.88
CA PHE A 233 -8.52 -12.31 -7.23
C PHE A 233 -9.17 -13.56 -7.86
N ASN A 234 -10.15 -14.19 -7.22
CA ASN A 234 -10.83 -15.37 -7.78
C ASN A 234 -11.80 -15.04 -8.92
N TYR A 235 -12.16 -13.76 -9.06
CA TYR A 235 -13.03 -13.29 -10.14
C TYR A 235 -12.19 -12.89 -11.36
N PRO A 236 -12.72 -13.02 -12.58
CA PRO A 236 -12.02 -12.58 -13.78
C PRO A 236 -11.72 -11.08 -13.66
N SER A 237 -10.42 -10.75 -13.68
CA SER A 237 -9.89 -9.39 -13.79
C SER A 237 -9.00 -9.31 -15.01
N GLN A 238 -8.83 -8.11 -15.55
CA GLN A 238 -7.71 -7.86 -16.45
C GLN A 238 -6.38 -8.13 -15.72
N THR A 239 -5.35 -8.38 -16.52
CA THR A 239 -3.96 -8.50 -16.04
C THR A 239 -3.50 -7.19 -15.43
N LEU A 240 -2.81 -7.25 -14.29
CA LEU A 240 -2.17 -6.08 -13.69
C LEU A 240 -1.17 -5.43 -14.67
N PRO A 241 -0.87 -4.12 -14.54
CA PRO A 241 0.06 -3.43 -15.44
C PRO A 241 1.43 -4.12 -15.52
N ALA A 242 1.92 -4.33 -16.74
CA ALA A 242 3.19 -5.05 -16.98
C ALA A 242 4.43 -4.29 -16.49
N ASN A 243 4.34 -2.96 -16.38
CA ASN A 243 5.42 -2.05 -15.98
C ASN A 243 5.66 -1.99 -14.46
N LEU A 244 4.91 -2.74 -13.66
CA LEU A 244 5.08 -2.74 -12.20
C LEU A 244 6.48 -3.22 -11.81
N THR A 245 7.14 -2.42 -10.98
CA THR A 245 8.44 -2.72 -10.37
C THR A 245 8.30 -3.19 -8.93
N SER A 246 7.19 -2.83 -8.27
CA SER A 246 6.85 -3.26 -6.91
C SER A 246 5.40 -3.70 -6.86
N LEU A 247 5.17 -4.94 -6.41
CA LEU A 247 3.83 -5.49 -6.22
C LEU A 247 3.68 -5.99 -4.78
N CYS A 248 2.60 -5.60 -4.12
CA CYS A 248 2.16 -6.17 -2.85
C CYS A 248 0.73 -6.70 -3.01
N ILE A 249 0.53 -8.00 -2.81
CA ILE A 249 -0.76 -8.70 -2.80
C ILE A 249 -0.83 -9.43 -1.46
N PHE A 250 -1.20 -8.70 -0.41
CA PHE A 250 -1.08 -9.19 0.95
C PHE A 250 -2.45 -9.36 1.61
N GLN A 251 -2.62 -10.47 2.33
CA GLN A 251 -3.92 -10.91 2.85
C GLN A 251 -5.05 -10.99 1.79
N CYS A 252 -4.67 -11.07 0.51
CA CYS A 252 -5.62 -11.20 -0.59
C CYS A 252 -6.04 -12.66 -0.78
N VAL A 253 -7.26 -12.87 -1.27
CA VAL A 253 -7.71 -14.19 -1.72
C VAL A 253 -7.22 -14.39 -3.15
N ILE A 254 -6.19 -15.20 -3.33
CA ILE A 254 -5.58 -15.48 -4.63
C ILE A 254 -5.13 -16.94 -4.71
N THR A 255 -5.36 -17.58 -5.85
CA THR A 255 -4.85 -18.94 -6.12
C THR A 255 -3.38 -18.87 -6.55
N PRO A 256 -2.56 -19.90 -6.25
CA PRO A 256 -1.17 -19.95 -6.70
C PRO A 256 -1.02 -19.79 -8.22
N SER A 257 -1.88 -20.44 -9.01
CA SER A 257 -1.86 -20.34 -10.48
C SER A 257 -2.16 -18.93 -10.99
N ARG A 258 -3.08 -18.21 -10.34
CA ARG A 258 -3.35 -16.80 -10.68
C ARG A 258 -2.16 -15.92 -10.33
N LEU A 259 -1.54 -16.14 -9.18
CA LEU A 259 -0.32 -15.42 -8.79
C LEU A 259 0.84 -15.67 -9.78
N GLU A 260 1.06 -16.91 -10.20
CA GLU A 260 2.04 -17.26 -11.26
C GLU A 260 1.79 -16.49 -12.56
N THR A 261 0.52 -16.42 -12.98
CA THR A 261 0.12 -15.70 -14.20
C THR A 261 0.45 -14.21 -14.08
N ILE A 262 0.14 -13.60 -12.94
CA ILE A 262 0.43 -12.19 -12.64
C ILE A 262 1.94 -11.92 -12.63
N ILE A 263 2.72 -12.77 -11.97
CA ILE A 263 4.19 -12.65 -11.93
C ILE A 263 4.77 -12.75 -13.34
N SER A 264 4.26 -13.68 -14.13
CA SER A 264 4.75 -13.96 -15.49
C SER A 264 4.43 -12.84 -16.47
N SER A 265 3.36 -12.07 -16.27
CA SER A 265 2.99 -10.93 -17.13
C SER A 265 3.83 -9.67 -16.87
N MET A 266 4.52 -9.59 -15.73
CA MET A 266 5.37 -8.44 -15.41
C MET A 266 6.74 -8.53 -16.09
N GLU A 267 7.34 -7.38 -16.40
CA GLU A 267 8.63 -7.32 -17.09
C GLU A 267 9.79 -6.87 -16.19
N LYS A 268 9.52 -6.05 -15.18
CA LYS A 268 10.55 -5.34 -14.40
C LYS A 268 10.37 -5.48 -12.89
N LEU A 269 9.79 -6.61 -12.44
CA LEU A 269 9.49 -6.82 -11.03
C LEU A 269 10.78 -6.86 -10.21
N SER A 270 10.87 -5.98 -9.23
CA SER A 270 12.03 -5.81 -8.34
C SER A 270 11.70 -6.06 -6.87
N ARG A 271 10.44 -5.86 -6.48
CA ARG A 271 9.92 -6.14 -5.14
C ARG A 271 8.59 -6.88 -5.26
N LEU A 272 8.47 -8.00 -4.55
CA LEU A 272 7.22 -8.73 -4.40
C LEU A 272 6.91 -8.98 -2.93
N GLU A 273 5.70 -8.67 -2.52
CA GLU A 273 5.14 -9.06 -1.23
C GLU A 273 3.85 -9.83 -1.49
N CYS A 274 3.74 -11.08 -1.02
CA CYS A 274 2.54 -11.88 -1.26
C CYS A 274 2.14 -12.76 -0.07
N THR A 275 0.85 -13.01 0.05
CA THR A 275 0.30 -14.05 0.92
C THR A 275 -0.26 -15.19 0.06
N ILE A 276 0.15 -16.42 0.35
CA ILE A 276 -0.39 -17.63 -0.27
C ILE A 276 -1.22 -18.35 0.78
N TRP A 277 -2.54 -18.25 0.67
CA TRP A 277 -3.47 -18.87 1.61
C TRP A 277 -3.77 -20.32 1.25
N ARG A 278 -3.71 -21.22 2.24
CA ARG A 278 -4.14 -22.62 2.11
C ARG A 278 -3.43 -23.41 1.00
N GLY A 279 -2.30 -22.92 0.48
CA GLY A 279 -1.52 -23.63 -0.54
C GLY A 279 -0.77 -24.84 0.03
N GLN A 280 -0.21 -25.65 -0.85
CA GLN A 280 0.69 -26.78 -0.56
C GLN A 280 2.16 -26.41 -0.82
N PRO A 281 3.18 -27.07 -0.22
CA PRO A 281 4.61 -26.77 -0.45
C PRO A 281 4.98 -26.73 -1.93
N GLU A 282 4.33 -27.56 -2.74
CA GLU A 282 4.46 -27.58 -4.20
C GLU A 282 4.03 -26.25 -4.81
N ASP A 283 2.97 -25.61 -4.29
CA ASP A 283 2.51 -24.30 -4.74
C ASP A 283 3.54 -23.21 -4.45
N LEU A 284 4.17 -23.24 -3.27
CA LEU A 284 5.25 -22.31 -2.95
C LEU A 284 6.43 -22.53 -3.91
N ALA A 285 6.85 -23.78 -4.12
CA ALA A 285 7.93 -24.09 -5.06
C ALA A 285 7.62 -23.62 -6.48
N ARG A 286 6.38 -23.79 -6.95
CA ARG A 286 5.92 -23.30 -8.26
C ARG A 286 5.92 -21.79 -8.35
N VAL A 287 5.38 -21.08 -7.35
CA VAL A 287 5.38 -19.60 -7.33
C VAL A 287 6.81 -19.08 -7.36
N ILE A 288 7.72 -19.62 -6.55
CA ILE A 288 9.13 -19.23 -6.58
C ILE A 288 9.78 -19.57 -7.93
N THR A 289 9.44 -20.70 -8.53
CA THR A 289 9.91 -21.05 -9.89
C THR A 289 9.45 -20.02 -10.91
N SER A 290 8.20 -19.52 -10.83
CA SER A 290 7.71 -18.48 -11.74
C SER A 290 8.48 -17.15 -11.59
N LEU A 291 9.03 -16.87 -10.41
CA LEU A 291 9.89 -15.71 -10.18
C LEU A 291 11.27 -15.81 -10.85
N SER A 292 11.67 -16.97 -11.37
CA SER A 292 12.95 -17.13 -12.09
C SER A 292 13.06 -16.21 -13.31
N LYS A 293 11.93 -15.84 -13.94
CA LYS A 293 11.90 -14.79 -14.98
C LYS A 293 12.53 -13.48 -14.50
N HIS A 294 12.39 -13.18 -13.21
CA HIS A 294 12.87 -11.99 -12.52
C HIS A 294 14.16 -12.23 -11.74
N ALA A 295 14.89 -13.32 -12.02
CA ALA A 295 16.10 -13.71 -11.28
C ALA A 295 17.16 -12.59 -11.18
N LYS A 296 17.21 -11.69 -12.16
CA LYS A 296 18.17 -10.56 -12.24
C LYS A 296 17.61 -9.22 -11.76
N THR A 297 16.30 -9.13 -11.53
CA THR A 297 15.61 -7.88 -11.21
C THR A 297 15.02 -7.88 -9.81
N LEU A 298 14.56 -9.04 -9.33
CA LEU A 298 13.93 -9.20 -8.01
C LEU A 298 14.98 -9.08 -6.90
N LYS A 299 14.93 -7.96 -6.17
CA LYS A 299 15.81 -7.62 -5.06
C LYS A 299 15.19 -7.92 -3.70
N SER A 300 13.87 -7.83 -3.58
CA SER A 300 13.15 -8.00 -2.31
C SER A 300 11.96 -8.92 -2.47
N LEU A 301 11.85 -9.92 -1.59
CA LEU A 301 10.76 -10.87 -1.58
C LEU A 301 10.20 -11.03 -0.16
N THR A 302 8.91 -10.81 0.00
CA THR A 302 8.15 -11.16 1.22
C THR A 302 7.12 -12.21 0.86
N VAL A 303 7.17 -13.36 1.52
CA VAL A 303 6.20 -14.45 1.30
C VAL A 303 5.63 -14.90 2.63
N SER A 304 4.33 -14.68 2.82
CA SER A 304 3.56 -15.29 3.90
C SER A 304 2.87 -16.54 3.38
N PHE A 305 3.42 -17.72 3.65
CA PHE A 305 2.84 -18.98 3.18
C PHE A 305 2.08 -19.68 4.31
N ARG A 306 0.76 -19.48 4.33
CA ARG A 306 -0.13 -20.04 5.35
C ARG A 306 -0.61 -21.43 4.95
N TRP A 307 0.26 -22.42 5.16
CA TRP A 307 -0.03 -23.83 4.95
C TRP A 307 -0.50 -24.53 6.23
N ASN A 308 -1.55 -25.33 6.11
CA ASN A 308 -2.01 -26.23 7.16
C ASN A 308 -1.41 -27.62 6.93
N ARG A 309 -0.39 -27.98 7.71
CA ARG A 309 0.30 -29.27 7.62
C ARG A 309 -0.67 -30.41 7.83
N ARG A 310 -0.89 -31.22 6.78
CA ARG A 310 -1.64 -32.48 6.88
C ARG A 310 -0.69 -33.63 7.25
N PRO A 311 -1.14 -34.64 8.02
CA PRO A 311 -0.36 -35.86 8.23
C PRO A 311 0.07 -36.48 6.90
N GLY A 312 1.34 -36.86 6.76
CA GLY A 312 1.89 -37.45 5.52
C GLY A 312 2.34 -36.46 4.44
N SER A 313 2.21 -35.15 4.67
CA SER A 313 2.74 -34.15 3.73
C SER A 313 4.27 -34.11 3.70
N SER A 314 4.84 -34.22 2.49
CA SER A 314 6.28 -34.04 2.24
C SER A 314 6.62 -32.57 2.02
N ARG A 315 7.75 -32.12 2.60
CA ARG A 315 8.32 -30.80 2.29
C ARG A 315 9.06 -30.89 0.95
N VAL A 316 8.89 -29.87 0.10
CA VAL A 316 9.56 -29.76 -1.20
C VAL A 316 10.65 -28.71 -1.10
N LYS A 317 11.78 -28.95 -1.77
CA LYS A 317 12.84 -27.93 -1.89
C LYS A 317 12.32 -26.78 -2.74
N VAL A 318 12.27 -25.59 -2.17
CA VAL A 318 11.89 -24.36 -2.87
C VAL A 318 13.14 -23.74 -3.51
N PRO A 319 13.16 -23.44 -4.82
CA PRO A 319 14.38 -23.07 -5.55
C PRO A 319 14.71 -21.57 -5.43
N LEU A 320 14.88 -21.08 -4.20
CA LEU A 320 15.24 -19.67 -3.95
C LEU A 320 16.62 -19.31 -4.53
N GLU A 321 17.52 -20.29 -4.71
CA GLU A 321 18.86 -20.09 -5.25
C GLU A 321 18.86 -19.59 -6.70
N ALA A 322 17.76 -19.79 -7.42
CA ALA A 322 17.57 -19.28 -8.77
C ALA A 322 17.40 -17.75 -8.83
N LEU A 323 17.09 -17.10 -7.71
CA LEU A 323 16.87 -15.66 -7.61
C LEU A 323 18.19 -14.93 -7.36
N THR A 324 19.03 -14.86 -8.39
CA THR A 324 20.44 -14.42 -8.33
C THR A 324 20.69 -12.98 -7.88
N SER A 325 19.66 -12.13 -7.89
CA SER A 325 19.75 -10.72 -7.44
C SER A 325 18.94 -10.46 -6.18
N LEU A 326 18.43 -11.50 -5.50
CA LEU A 326 17.65 -11.34 -4.29
C LEU A 326 18.55 -10.91 -3.13
N GLU A 327 18.31 -9.71 -2.61
CA GLU A 327 19.09 -9.09 -1.53
C GLU A 327 18.38 -9.22 -0.17
N SER A 328 17.04 -9.20 -0.16
CA SER A 328 16.19 -9.27 1.04
C SER A 328 15.08 -10.32 0.90
N LEU A 329 14.94 -11.17 1.92
CA LEU A 329 13.87 -12.16 2.03
C LEU A 329 13.16 -12.01 3.39
N THR A 330 11.84 -11.89 3.38
CA THR A 330 10.99 -11.98 4.57
C THR A 330 10.06 -13.18 4.45
N THR A 331 10.09 -14.08 5.43
CA THR A 331 9.24 -15.28 5.47
C THR A 331 9.08 -15.79 6.91
N ASP A 332 8.20 -16.75 7.17
CA ASP A 332 8.30 -17.59 8.35
C ASP A 332 9.14 -18.86 8.05
N VAL A 333 9.67 -19.50 9.10
CA VAL A 333 10.47 -20.74 8.99
C VAL A 333 9.64 -21.95 8.58
N ARG A 334 8.34 -21.95 8.88
CA ARG A 334 7.44 -23.07 8.60
C ARG A 334 7.06 -23.18 7.14
N SER A 335 7.18 -22.06 6.42
CA SER A 335 6.92 -21.94 5.00
C SER A 335 7.85 -22.85 4.19
N PHE A 336 9.01 -23.18 4.76
CA PHE A 336 10.06 -23.96 4.12
C PHE A 336 10.34 -25.24 4.90
N GLY A 337 11.05 -26.18 4.27
CA GLY A 337 11.45 -27.44 4.90
C GLY A 337 12.48 -27.27 6.04
N PHE A 338 13.04 -28.39 6.49
CA PHE A 338 14.33 -28.43 7.23
C PHE A 338 15.25 -29.42 6.50
N GLY A 339 16.55 -29.39 6.81
CA GLY A 339 17.57 -30.25 6.21
C GLY A 339 17.74 -30.00 4.71
N GLY A 340 17.78 -31.06 3.90
CA GLY A 340 17.97 -30.96 2.44
C GLY A 340 16.85 -30.24 1.67
N THR A 341 15.73 -29.95 2.33
CA THR A 341 14.60 -29.14 1.81
C THR A 341 14.44 -27.82 2.57
N GLY A 342 15.41 -27.51 3.44
CA GLY A 342 15.36 -26.38 4.37
C GLY A 342 15.58 -25.02 3.73
N LEU A 343 15.01 -23.99 4.36
CA LEU A 343 15.16 -22.59 3.96
C LEU A 343 16.63 -22.21 3.77
N VAL A 344 17.48 -22.60 4.72
CA VAL A 344 18.91 -22.23 4.71
C VAL A 344 19.63 -22.80 3.50
N GLN A 345 19.26 -24.01 3.05
CA GLN A 345 19.88 -24.67 1.90
C GLN A 345 19.46 -24.09 0.55
N SER A 346 18.33 -23.35 0.50
CA SER A 346 17.85 -22.74 -0.74
C SER A 346 18.21 -21.26 -0.88
N LEU A 347 18.80 -20.62 0.13
CA LEU A 347 19.09 -19.18 0.05
C LEU A 347 20.03 -18.87 -1.14
N PRO A 348 19.76 -17.81 -1.92
CA PRO A 348 20.63 -17.37 -3.02
C PRO A 348 21.88 -16.67 -2.50
N ALA A 349 22.99 -16.76 -3.25
CA ALA A 349 24.30 -16.21 -2.85
C ALA A 349 24.25 -14.69 -2.57
N SER A 350 23.41 -13.96 -3.29
CA SER A 350 23.21 -12.50 -3.18
C SER A 350 22.50 -12.04 -1.90
N LEU A 351 21.87 -12.97 -1.15
CA LEU A 351 21.05 -12.61 0.00
C LEU A 351 21.89 -12.02 1.13
N SER A 352 21.58 -10.79 1.53
CA SER A 352 22.25 -10.08 2.62
C SER A 352 21.36 -9.91 3.85
N LYS A 353 20.03 -9.90 3.67
CA LYS A 353 19.03 -9.76 4.73
C LYS A 353 18.02 -10.90 4.67
N LEU A 354 17.88 -11.62 5.78
CA LEU A 354 16.82 -12.60 6.01
C LEU A 354 16.01 -12.19 7.24
N ARG A 355 14.72 -11.94 7.07
CA ARG A 355 13.80 -11.59 8.16
C ARG A 355 12.81 -12.74 8.37
N ILE A 356 12.81 -13.28 9.58
CA ILE A 356 11.95 -14.37 10.00
C ILE A 356 10.77 -13.82 10.79
N ILE A 357 9.56 -14.07 10.30
CA ILE A 357 8.32 -13.78 11.02
C ILE A 357 7.98 -14.97 11.91
N ARG A 358 7.85 -14.72 13.21
CA ARG A 358 7.47 -15.75 14.18
C ARG A 358 5.95 -15.93 14.18
N SER A 359 5.44 -16.75 13.25
CA SER A 359 4.03 -17.14 13.23
C SER A 359 3.60 -17.76 14.57
N PRO A 360 2.33 -17.57 15.01
CA PRO A 360 1.85 -18.10 16.30
C PRO A 360 2.05 -19.61 16.44
N GLU A 361 2.08 -20.33 15.32
CA GLU A 361 2.23 -21.77 15.27
C GLU A 361 3.70 -22.23 15.21
N THR A 362 4.67 -21.32 15.08
CA THR A 362 6.10 -21.67 15.03
C THR A 362 6.59 -22.13 16.40
N THR A 363 7.09 -23.37 16.49
CA THR A 363 7.55 -23.95 17.77
C THR A 363 8.98 -23.53 18.11
N LYS A 364 9.37 -23.67 19.39
CA LYS A 364 10.76 -23.45 19.82
C LYS A 364 11.73 -24.42 19.12
N ASP A 365 11.34 -25.68 18.97
CA ASP A 365 12.16 -26.70 18.31
C ASP A 365 12.42 -26.38 16.84
N GLU A 366 11.41 -25.85 16.13
CA GLU A 366 11.54 -25.41 14.75
C GLU A 366 12.56 -24.25 14.62
N LEU A 367 12.53 -23.29 15.55
CA LEU A 367 13.51 -22.21 15.59
C LEU A 367 14.92 -22.69 15.98
N ALA A 368 15.02 -23.66 16.88
CA ALA A 368 16.31 -24.27 17.27
C ALA A 368 16.95 -25.07 16.14
N CYS A 369 16.15 -25.84 15.39
CA CYS A 369 16.58 -26.50 14.16
C CYS A 369 17.07 -25.48 13.13
N PHE A 370 16.30 -24.42 12.87
CA PHE A 370 16.70 -23.35 11.95
C PHE A 370 18.01 -22.68 12.38
N TYR A 371 18.19 -22.39 13.67
CA TYR A 371 19.43 -21.82 14.20
C TYR A 371 20.64 -22.72 13.96
N THR A 372 20.48 -24.03 14.16
CA THR A 372 21.55 -25.02 13.90
C THR A 372 21.96 -25.03 12.43
N GLU A 373 20.99 -24.98 11.51
CA GLU A 373 21.26 -24.89 10.07
C GLU A 373 21.95 -23.58 9.70
N LEU A 374 21.53 -22.46 10.29
CA LEU A 374 22.12 -21.15 10.07
C LEU A 374 23.59 -21.10 10.51
N CYS A 375 23.90 -21.66 11.69
CA CYS A 375 25.28 -21.78 12.18
C CYS A 375 26.15 -22.61 11.21
N ALA A 376 25.63 -23.72 10.71
CA ALA A 376 26.33 -24.54 9.71
C ALA A 376 26.50 -23.83 8.36
N ALA A 377 25.60 -22.92 7.99
CA ALA A 377 25.74 -22.11 6.78
C ALA A 377 26.76 -20.99 6.94
N ARG A 378 26.84 -20.35 8.12
CA ARG A 378 27.85 -19.33 8.42
C ARG A 378 29.26 -19.87 8.24
N THR A 379 29.54 -21.07 8.74
CA THR A 379 30.85 -21.74 8.55
C THR A 379 31.15 -22.13 7.09
N ARG A 380 30.17 -22.05 6.19
CA ARG A 380 30.30 -22.34 4.75
C ARG A 380 30.29 -21.06 3.89
N GLY A 381 30.60 -19.90 4.47
CA GLY A 381 30.74 -18.64 3.74
C GLY A 381 29.46 -17.78 3.69
N ARG A 382 28.57 -17.89 4.69
CA ARG A 382 27.39 -17.02 4.87
C ARG A 382 27.52 -16.09 6.08
N GLU A 383 28.73 -15.68 6.40
CA GLU A 383 29.02 -14.90 7.62
C GLU A 383 28.31 -13.54 7.63
N ASP A 384 28.19 -12.90 6.46
CA ASP A 384 27.59 -11.56 6.32
C ASP A 384 26.05 -11.56 6.27
N LEU A 385 25.39 -12.73 6.32
CA LEU A 385 23.94 -12.80 6.28
C LEU A 385 23.34 -12.27 7.60
N ARG A 386 22.69 -11.11 7.52
CA ARG A 386 21.95 -10.53 8.65
C ARG A 386 20.60 -11.23 8.78
N VAL A 387 20.40 -11.94 9.89
CA VAL A 387 19.15 -12.61 10.22
C VAL A 387 18.41 -11.85 11.32
N LEU A 388 17.17 -11.48 11.05
CA LEU A 388 16.28 -10.75 11.94
C LEU A 388 15.07 -11.61 12.31
N LEU A 389 14.52 -11.41 13.51
CA LEU A 389 13.31 -12.04 14.00
C LEU A 389 12.29 -10.96 14.38
N SER A 390 11.05 -11.14 13.94
CA SER A 390 9.94 -10.21 14.20
C SER A 390 8.70 -10.96 14.67
N GLY A 391 7.82 -10.25 15.38
CA GLY A 391 6.49 -10.75 15.79
C GLY A 391 5.56 -11.09 14.62
N PRO A 392 4.51 -11.91 14.86
CA PRO A 392 3.61 -12.44 13.83
C PRO A 392 2.81 -11.39 13.06
N GLU A 393 2.62 -10.21 13.62
CA GLU A 393 1.93 -9.07 13.02
C GLU A 393 2.80 -8.26 12.05
N TYR A 394 4.13 -8.37 12.12
CA TYR A 394 5.04 -7.47 11.41
C TYR A 394 5.52 -8.02 10.06
N TRP A 395 4.62 -8.56 9.24
CA TRP A 395 4.98 -9.14 7.94
C TRP A 395 5.54 -8.12 6.94
N GLU A 396 5.11 -6.87 7.04
CA GLU A 396 5.67 -5.80 6.23
C GLU A 396 7.00 -5.30 6.81
N GLU A 397 7.93 -4.84 5.96
CA GLU A 397 9.11 -4.12 6.45
C GLU A 397 8.66 -2.81 7.12
N LEU A 398 8.73 -2.77 8.44
CA LEU A 398 8.58 -1.57 9.27
C LEU A 398 9.96 -1.05 9.67
N ASP A 399 10.03 0.20 10.13
CA ASP A 399 11.25 0.73 10.72
C ASP A 399 11.71 -0.15 11.91
N SER A 400 13.03 -0.23 12.08
CA SER A 400 13.79 -1.30 12.75
C SER A 400 13.47 -1.64 14.21
N ASP A 401 12.52 -0.95 14.83
CA ASP A 401 12.24 -1.03 16.27
C ASP A 401 11.57 -2.35 16.68
N HIS A 402 11.02 -3.10 15.71
CA HIS A 402 10.31 -4.37 15.93
C HIS A 402 11.13 -5.61 15.55
N ASP A 403 12.33 -5.40 15.00
CA ASP A 403 13.21 -6.47 14.55
C ASP A 403 14.31 -6.71 15.56
N THR A 404 14.48 -7.97 15.95
CA THR A 404 15.56 -8.40 16.84
C THR A 404 16.59 -9.20 16.06
N VAL A 405 17.87 -9.04 16.38
CA VAL A 405 18.91 -9.86 15.74
C VAL A 405 18.73 -11.30 16.19
N PHE A 406 18.64 -12.23 15.24
CA PHE A 406 18.51 -13.65 15.54
C PHE A 406 19.90 -14.26 15.76
N ASP A 407 20.29 -14.35 17.03
CA ASP A 407 21.58 -14.89 17.50
C ASP A 407 21.44 -16.18 18.35
N GLY A 408 20.22 -16.72 18.46
CA GLY A 408 19.92 -17.91 19.25
C GLY A 408 19.73 -17.68 20.74
N SER A 409 19.96 -16.48 21.26
CA SER A 409 19.78 -16.15 22.69
C SER A 409 18.34 -16.36 23.17
N MET A 410 17.36 -16.18 22.27
CA MET A 410 15.93 -16.34 22.57
C MET A 410 15.43 -17.79 22.60
N LEU A 411 16.29 -18.76 22.30
CA LEU A 411 15.93 -20.17 22.26
C LEU A 411 16.06 -20.87 23.63
N PHE A 412 16.78 -20.24 24.57
CA PHE A 412 17.12 -20.79 25.88
C PHE A 412 16.35 -20.13 27.01
#